data_AF-A0A0Q5HX37-F1
#
_entry.id   AF-A0A0Q5HX37-F1
#
_cell.length_a   1.000
_cell.length_b   1.000
_cell.length_c   1.000
_cell.angle_alpha   90.00
_cell.angle_beta   90.00
_cell.angle_gamma   90.00
#
_symmetry.space_group_name_H-M   'P 1'
#
loop_
_entity.id
_entity.type
_entity.pdbx_description
1 polymer ?
#
loop_
_entity_poly.entity_id
_entity_poly.type
_entity_poly.pdbx_seq_one_letter_code
_entity_poly.pdbx_strand_id
1 'polypeptide(L)'
;MRPLPLLLSALLLPCVAFAQTDSSALPDPVSTVQVTAPVKTMRIQPDQAKDLIGSYAMSNGWTMKVRPSSRFIDAAIDERQPIRLVQVAPYRFVSSDGNVTMNFKEGDGEDMTMSYVPDRRLAQVVVVRARMAQR
;
A
#
# COMPACT_ATOMS: atom_id res chain seq x y z
N MET A 1 73.71 -35.13 -30.64
CA MET A 1 74.47 -34.16 -31.46
C MET A 1 73.62 -33.77 -32.66
N ARG A 2 73.57 -32.46 -32.99
CA ARG A 2 72.84 -31.69 -34.06
C ARG A 2 72.61 -32.41 -35.43
N PRO A 3 71.71 -31.95 -36.36
CA PRO A 3 71.30 -30.55 -36.64
C PRO A 3 69.83 -30.23 -37.10
N LEU A 4 69.53 -28.91 -37.07
CA LEU A 4 68.57 -28.02 -37.80
C LEU A 4 68.26 -28.40 -39.30
N PRO A 5 67.41 -27.70 -40.13
CA PRO A 5 66.47 -26.55 -39.97
C PRO A 5 65.17 -26.57 -40.89
N LEU A 6 64.49 -25.39 -41.03
CA LEU A 6 63.68 -24.89 -42.19
C LEU A 6 62.20 -25.37 -42.29
N LEU A 7 61.11 -24.61 -42.54
CA LEU A 7 60.78 -23.32 -43.20
C LEU A 7 59.35 -22.86 -42.75
N LEU A 8 59.06 -21.56 -42.57
CA LEU A 8 58.24 -20.67 -43.46
C LEU A 8 56.79 -21.19 -43.70
N SER A 9 55.68 -20.55 -43.31
CA SER A 9 55.09 -19.29 -43.80
C SER A 9 53.66 -19.20 -43.20
N ALA A 10 53.25 -18.14 -42.51
CA ALA A 10 52.58 -16.93 -43.01
C ALA A 10 51.03 -16.95 -42.93
N LEU A 11 50.47 -15.79 -42.54
CA LEU A 11 49.10 -15.28 -42.79
C LEU A 11 48.00 -15.80 -41.83
N LEU A 12 47.09 -15.04 -41.22
CA LEU A 12 46.64 -13.64 -41.28
C LEU A 12 45.64 -13.41 -40.11
N LEU A 13 45.25 -12.14 -39.87
CA LEU A 13 44.01 -11.64 -39.21
C LEU A 13 44.01 -11.45 -37.68
N PRO A 14 43.27 -10.46 -37.16
CA PRO A 14 43.53 -9.03 -37.26
C PRO A 14 43.64 -8.37 -35.86
N CYS A 15 44.26 -7.20 -35.82
CA CYS A 15 44.25 -6.32 -34.65
C CYS A 15 42.82 -5.77 -34.43
N VAL A 16 42.13 -6.23 -33.38
CA VAL A 16 40.95 -5.53 -32.86
C VAL A 16 41.41 -4.54 -31.81
N ALA A 17 41.43 -3.27 -32.20
CA ALA A 17 41.56 -2.15 -31.29
C ALA A 17 40.38 -2.17 -30.31
N PHE A 18 40.66 -2.43 -29.02
CA PHE A 18 39.73 -2.09 -27.97
C PHE A 18 39.76 -0.58 -27.77
N ALA A 19 38.87 0.12 -28.47
CA ALA A 19 38.55 1.50 -28.11
C ALA A 19 37.79 1.47 -26.78
N GLN A 20 38.48 1.85 -25.70
CA GLN A 20 37.84 2.19 -24.44
C GLN A 20 36.95 3.41 -24.69
N THR A 21 35.64 3.22 -24.70
CA THR A 21 34.69 4.32 -24.60
C THR A 21 34.13 4.27 -23.19
N ASP A 22 34.76 5.02 -22.30
CA ASP A 22 34.12 5.51 -21.09
C ASP A 22 32.81 6.21 -21.47
N SER A 23 31.71 5.81 -20.83
CA SER A 23 30.61 6.66 -20.36
C SER A 23 29.39 5.78 -20.06
N SER A 24 29.51 4.85 -19.10
CA SER A 24 28.31 4.39 -18.39
C SER A 24 27.94 5.49 -17.40
N ALA A 25 27.05 6.38 -17.84
CA ALA A 25 26.42 7.37 -16.98
C ALA A 25 25.88 6.67 -15.72
N LEU A 26 26.29 7.14 -14.54
CA LEU A 26 25.59 6.81 -13.31
C LEU A 26 24.11 7.15 -13.53
N PRO A 27 23.16 6.27 -13.17
CA PRO A 27 21.78 6.70 -13.10
C PRO A 27 21.71 7.81 -12.04
N ASP A 28 21.40 9.03 -12.49
CA ASP A 28 21.06 10.12 -11.59
C ASP A 28 20.05 9.61 -10.54
N PRO A 29 20.20 9.96 -9.25
CA PRO A 29 19.23 9.57 -8.24
C PRO A 29 17.91 10.26 -8.55
N VAL A 30 17.05 9.56 -9.28
CA VAL A 30 15.67 9.98 -9.55
C VAL A 30 14.89 9.94 -8.26
N SER A 31 14.75 11.11 -7.64
CA SER A 31 13.85 11.33 -6.51
C SER A 31 12.42 11.17 -7.00
N THR A 32 11.87 9.95 -6.87
CA THR A 32 10.47 9.69 -7.19
C THR A 32 9.57 10.29 -6.13
N VAL A 33 9.00 11.46 -6.42
CA VAL A 33 7.96 12.05 -5.59
C VAL A 33 6.65 11.32 -5.88
N GLN A 34 6.16 10.54 -4.91
CA GLN A 34 4.82 9.96 -5.00
C GLN A 34 3.79 11.08 -4.77
N VAL A 35 3.08 11.46 -5.82
CA VAL A 35 1.97 12.42 -5.73
C VAL A 35 0.68 11.64 -5.51
N THR A 36 0.14 11.69 -4.30
CA THR A 36 -1.18 11.14 -3.99
C THR A 36 -2.25 12.16 -4.36
N ALA A 37 -3.13 11.82 -5.30
CA ALA A 37 -4.23 12.68 -5.69
C ALA A 37 -5.22 12.91 -4.53
N PRO A 38 -5.87 14.09 -4.44
CA PRO A 38 -6.88 14.37 -3.43
C PRO A 38 -8.04 13.38 -3.50
N VAL A 39 -8.41 12.82 -2.35
CA VAL A 39 -9.48 11.83 -2.24
C VAL A 39 -10.83 12.51 -2.43
N LYS A 40 -11.60 12.10 -3.45
CA LYS A 40 -12.98 12.57 -3.64
C LYS A 40 -13.87 11.96 -2.57
N THR A 41 -14.43 12.79 -1.69
CA THR A 41 -15.32 12.34 -0.63
C THR A 41 -16.77 12.24 -1.09
N MET A 42 -17.50 11.27 -0.55
CA MET A 42 -18.92 11.03 -0.81
C MET A 42 -19.75 11.34 0.43
N ARG A 43 -21.04 11.66 0.23
CA ARG A 43 -22.00 11.77 1.32
C ARG A 43 -22.45 10.36 1.74
N ILE A 44 -22.58 10.16 3.05
CA ILE A 44 -23.13 8.92 3.61
C ILE A 44 -24.66 9.03 3.53
N GLN A 45 -25.29 8.06 2.89
CA GLN A 45 -26.74 8.03 2.78
C GLN A 45 -27.39 7.58 4.09
N PRO A 46 -28.63 8.03 4.43
CA PRO A 46 -29.26 7.71 5.71
C PRO A 46 -29.50 6.20 5.94
N ASP A 47 -29.81 5.45 4.89
CA ASP A 47 -29.91 3.98 4.90
C ASP A 47 -28.55 3.35 5.17
N GLN A 48 -27.51 3.79 4.45
CA GLN A 48 -26.14 3.34 4.68
C GLN A 48 -25.68 3.65 6.13
N ALA A 49 -26.02 4.81 6.67
CA ALA A 49 -25.69 5.17 8.05
C ALA A 49 -26.33 4.21 9.08
N LYS A 50 -27.57 3.75 8.83
CA LYS A 50 -28.24 2.75 9.69
C LYS A 50 -27.56 1.39 9.65
N ASP A 51 -26.94 1.06 8.51
CA ASP A 51 -26.21 -0.21 8.38
C ASP A 51 -24.83 -0.16 9.04
N LEU A 52 -24.22 1.02 9.11
CA LEU A 52 -22.87 1.19 9.65
C LEU A 52 -22.84 1.35 11.18
N ILE A 53 -23.88 1.93 11.77
CA ILE A 53 -23.93 2.22 13.21
C ILE A 53 -23.93 0.93 14.04
N GLY A 54 -23.07 0.89 15.05
CA GLY A 54 -23.01 -0.23 15.98
C GLY A 54 -21.65 -0.41 16.63
N SER A 55 -21.52 -1.50 17.39
CA SER A 55 -20.29 -2.00 17.98
C SER A 55 -19.86 -3.27 17.23
N TYR A 56 -18.58 -3.36 16.92
CA TYR A 56 -17.96 -4.45 16.17
C TYR A 56 -16.93 -5.15 17.05
N ALA A 57 -17.02 -6.47 17.16
CA ALA A 57 -16.02 -7.29 17.82
C ALA A 57 -14.87 -7.54 16.85
N MET A 58 -13.67 -7.08 17.19
CA MET A 58 -12.47 -7.23 16.37
C MET A 58 -11.77 -8.55 16.65
N SER A 59 -11.08 -9.10 15.64
CA SER A 59 -10.39 -10.40 15.74
C SER A 59 -9.22 -10.41 16.73
N ASN A 60 -8.72 -9.24 17.13
CA ASN A 60 -7.69 -9.09 18.15
C ASN A 60 -8.27 -8.95 19.58
N GLY A 61 -9.59 -9.13 19.76
CA GLY A 61 -10.26 -9.06 21.06
C GLY A 61 -10.73 -7.67 21.47
N TRP A 62 -10.49 -6.63 20.67
CA TRP A 62 -10.96 -5.27 20.93
C TRP A 62 -12.39 -5.05 20.46
N THR A 63 -13.04 -4.00 20.97
CA THR A 63 -14.36 -3.56 20.50
C THR A 63 -14.24 -2.22 19.79
N MET A 64 -14.79 -2.13 18.58
CA MET A 64 -14.85 -0.88 17.83
C MET A 64 -16.28 -0.35 17.76
N LYS A 65 -16.51 0.88 18.20
CA LYS A 65 -17.79 1.58 18.09
C LYS A 65 -17.77 2.52 16.89
N VAL A 66 -18.74 2.37 15.99
CA VAL A 66 -18.89 3.19 14.79
C VAL A 66 -20.11 4.11 14.95
N ARG A 67 -19.88 5.41 14.73
CA ARG A 67 -20.91 6.44 14.74
C ARG A 67 -20.90 7.20 13.41
N PRO A 68 -21.86 6.95 12.52
CA PRO A 68 -21.96 7.67 11.26
C PRO A 68 -22.54 9.07 11.44
N SER A 69 -22.04 10.00 10.64
CA SER A 69 -22.58 11.33 10.39
C SER A 69 -22.97 11.44 8.91
N SER A 70 -23.33 12.64 8.44
CA SER A 70 -23.71 12.85 7.03
C SER A 70 -22.54 12.74 6.04
N ARG A 71 -21.29 12.94 6.48
CA ARG A 71 -20.10 13.00 5.61
C ARG A 71 -18.93 12.14 6.06
N PHE A 72 -18.96 11.65 7.29
CA PHE A 72 -17.88 10.89 7.90
C PHE A 72 -18.44 9.89 8.89
N ILE A 73 -17.62 8.92 9.25
CA ILE A 73 -17.83 8.06 10.41
C ILE A 73 -16.76 8.40 11.46
N ASP A 74 -17.15 8.35 12.73
CA ASP A 74 -16.20 8.32 13.83
C ASP A 74 -16.14 6.88 14.34
N ALA A 75 -14.95 6.27 14.29
CA ALA A 75 -14.69 4.91 14.76
C ALA A 75 -13.78 4.95 15.98
N ALA A 76 -14.29 4.50 17.13
CA ALA A 76 -13.54 4.46 18.39
C ALA A 76 -13.23 3.00 18.76
N ILE A 77 -11.97 2.71 19.05
CA ILE A 77 -11.54 1.39 19.51
C ILE A 77 -11.35 1.47 21.02
N ASP A 78 -12.14 0.71 21.78
CA ASP A 78 -12.23 0.76 23.24
C ASP A 78 -12.34 2.22 23.77
N GLU A 79 -11.40 2.65 24.62
CA GLU A 79 -11.35 3.99 25.22
C GLU A 79 -10.44 4.98 24.46
N ARG A 80 -10.00 4.63 23.24
CA ARG A 80 -9.12 5.50 22.46
C ARG A 80 -9.88 6.64 21.78
N GLN A 81 -9.12 7.66 21.38
CA GLN A 81 -9.66 8.78 20.61
C GLN A 81 -10.31 8.26 19.31
N PRO A 82 -11.53 8.72 18.97
CA PRO A 82 -12.18 8.31 17.74
C PRO A 82 -11.39 8.72 16.50
N ILE A 83 -11.26 7.79 15.56
CA ILE A 83 -10.67 8.01 14.25
C ILE A 83 -11.79 8.48 13.34
N ARG A 84 -11.62 9.64 12.72
CA ARG A 84 -12.55 10.15 11.72
C ARG A 84 -12.19 9.61 10.34
N LEU A 85 -13.15 8.97 9.68
CA LEU A 85 -12.98 8.46 8.32
C LEU A 85 -14.03 9.03 7.38
N VAL A 86 -13.62 9.37 6.16
CA VAL A 86 -14.49 9.88 5.11
C VAL A 86 -14.80 8.78 4.10
N GLN A 87 -15.99 8.81 3.53
CA GLN A 87 -16.38 7.86 2.51
C GLN A 87 -15.70 8.20 1.18
N VAL A 88 -15.04 7.22 0.59
CA VAL A 88 -14.32 7.37 -0.70
C VAL A 88 -14.91 6.49 -1.80
N ALA A 89 -15.64 5.44 -1.41
CA ALA A 89 -16.45 4.59 -2.27
C ALA A 89 -17.61 4.00 -1.42
N PRO A 90 -18.62 3.35 -2.03
CA PRO A 90 -19.66 2.63 -1.28
C PRO A 90 -19.02 1.68 -0.25
N TYR A 91 -19.42 1.83 1.02
CA TYR A 91 -18.90 1.05 2.16
C TYR A 91 -17.37 1.09 2.39
N ARG A 92 -16.64 1.99 1.73
CA ARG A 92 -15.20 2.19 1.92
C ARG A 92 -14.89 3.55 2.50
N PHE A 93 -14.17 3.53 3.62
CA PHE A 93 -13.84 4.72 4.40
C PHE A 93 -12.34 4.83 4.64
N VAL A 94 -11.82 6.04 4.61
CA VAL A 94 -10.37 6.29 4.79
C VAL A 94 -10.18 7.46 5.76
N SER A 95 -9.17 7.37 6.63
CA SER A 95 -8.77 8.49 7.51
C SER A 95 -8.18 9.64 6.69
N SER A 96 -8.19 10.86 7.25
CA SER A 96 -7.66 12.05 6.55
C SER A 96 -6.18 11.93 6.17
N ASP A 97 -5.41 11.14 6.93
CA ASP A 97 -3.99 10.90 6.73
C ASP A 97 -3.70 9.69 5.82
N GLY A 98 -4.73 8.97 5.37
CA GLY A 98 -4.60 7.77 4.54
C GLY A 98 -4.08 6.52 5.26
N ASN A 99 -3.80 6.61 6.57
CA ASN A 99 -3.18 5.52 7.31
C ASN A 99 -4.17 4.41 7.70
N VAL A 100 -5.47 4.72 7.71
CA VAL A 100 -6.52 3.78 8.09
C VAL A 100 -7.53 3.67 6.96
N THR A 101 -7.83 2.45 6.55
CA THR A 101 -8.90 2.13 5.61
C THR A 101 -9.85 1.14 6.25
N MET A 102 -11.16 1.39 6.16
CA MET A 102 -12.20 0.47 6.59
C MET A 102 -13.08 0.10 5.40
N ASN A 103 -13.22 -1.20 5.14
CA ASN A 103 -14.19 -1.74 4.20
C ASN A 103 -15.29 -2.44 5.01
N PHE A 104 -16.52 -1.99 4.84
CA PHE A 104 -17.71 -2.62 5.44
C PHE A 104 -18.41 -3.50 4.42
N LYS A 105 -19.21 -4.45 4.91
CA LYS A 105 -19.96 -5.39 4.08
C LYS A 105 -19.05 -6.16 3.11
N GLU A 106 -17.86 -6.56 3.57
CA GLU A 106 -17.05 -7.52 2.84
C GLU A 106 -17.63 -8.94 3.04
N GLY A 107 -17.36 -9.87 2.12
CA GLY A 107 -17.80 -11.26 2.26
C GLY A 107 -19.32 -11.45 2.24
N ASP A 108 -19.86 -12.00 3.33
CA ASP A 108 -21.29 -12.30 3.52
C ASP A 108 -22.15 -11.06 3.81
N GLY A 109 -21.54 -9.89 3.91
CA GLY A 109 -22.20 -8.61 4.10
C GLY A 109 -22.28 -8.13 5.56
N GLU A 110 -21.82 -8.94 6.52
CA GLU A 110 -21.73 -8.55 7.95
C GLU A 110 -20.31 -8.23 8.41
N ASP A 111 -19.32 -8.65 7.64
CA ASP A 111 -17.92 -8.48 7.98
C ASP A 111 -17.40 -7.08 7.63
N MET A 112 -16.46 -6.63 8.46
CA MET A 112 -15.72 -5.38 8.31
C MET A 112 -14.23 -5.68 8.37
N THR A 113 -13.46 -5.09 7.45
CA THR A 113 -12.01 -5.16 7.46
C THR A 113 -11.42 -3.77 7.69
N MET A 114 -10.58 -3.64 8.72
CA MET A 114 -9.80 -2.46 9.01
C MET A 114 -8.34 -2.73 8.65
N SER A 115 -7.79 -1.90 7.80
CA SER A 115 -6.36 -1.88 7.45
C SER A 115 -5.72 -0.63 8.02
N TYR A 116 -4.60 -0.77 8.72
CA TYR A 116 -3.85 0.39 9.22
C TYR A 116 -2.33 0.23 9.11
N VAL A 117 -1.63 1.37 9.00
CA VAL A 117 -0.16 1.44 8.97
C VAL A 117 0.34 1.98 10.32
N PRO A 118 0.94 1.15 11.19
CA PRO A 118 1.40 1.59 12.51
C PRO A 118 2.63 2.51 12.48
N ASP A 119 3.56 2.26 11.55
CA ASP A 119 4.74 3.11 11.31
C ASP A 119 4.97 3.22 9.81
N ARG A 120 5.00 4.44 9.28
CA ARG A 120 5.22 4.69 7.84
C ARG A 120 6.62 4.34 7.36
N ARG A 121 7.59 4.21 8.27
CA ARG A 121 8.97 3.82 7.95
C ARG A 121 9.10 2.31 7.72
N LEU A 122 8.15 1.56 8.26
CA LEU A 122 8.05 0.12 8.06
C LEU A 122 6.98 -0.10 7.01
N ALA A 123 7.32 -0.77 5.90
CA ALA A 123 6.35 -1.15 4.87
C ALA A 123 5.43 -2.28 5.38
N GLN A 124 4.75 -2.06 6.51
CA GLN A 124 3.90 -3.03 7.18
C GLN A 124 2.47 -2.48 7.26
N VAL A 125 1.55 -3.24 6.70
CA VAL A 125 0.11 -2.98 6.78
C VAL A 125 -0.50 -4.05 7.68
N VAL A 126 -1.19 -3.63 8.74
CA VAL A 126 -1.91 -4.54 9.64
C VAL A 126 -3.37 -4.57 9.20
N VAL A 127 -3.90 -5.77 9.00
CA VAL A 127 -5.29 -6.01 8.62
C VAL A 127 -6.00 -6.74 9.76
N VAL A 128 -7.10 -6.16 10.22
CA VAL A 128 -7.92 -6.69 11.31
C VAL A 128 -9.35 -6.87 10.79
N ARG A 129 -9.93 -8.04 11.04
CA ARG A 129 -11.34 -8.29 10.75
C ARG A 129 -12.19 -7.97 11.96
N ALA A 130 -13.41 -7.51 11.76
CA ALA A 130 -14.40 -7.39 12.81
C ALA A 130 -15.77 -7.79 12.30
N ARG A 131 -16.63 -8.21 13.22
CA ARG A 131 -18.02 -8.56 12.95
C ARG A 131 -18.93 -7.71 13.84
N MET A 132 -20.09 -7.32 13.32
CA MET A 132 -21.06 -6.57 14.11
C MET A 132 -21.52 -7.39 15.32
N ALA A 133 -21.35 -6.83 16.51
CA ALA A 133 -21.69 -7.47 17.77
C ALA A 133 -22.99 -6.89 18.37
N GLN A 134 -23.22 -5.59 18.16
CA GLN A 134 -24.39 -4.88 18.66
C GLN A 134 -24.72 -3.68 17.76
N ARG A 135 -26.00 -3.35 17.62
CA ARG A 135 -26.47 -2.16 16.90
C ARG A 135 -26.89 -1.06 17.87
#